data_AF-A0A2R6D195-F1
#
_entry.id   AF-A0A2R6D195-F1
#
_cell.length_a   1.000
_cell.length_b   1.000
_cell.length_c   1.000
_cell.angle_alpha   90.00
_cell.angle_beta   90.00
_cell.angle_gamma   90.00
#
_symmetry.space_group_name_H-M   'P 1'
#
loop_
_entity.id
_entity.type
_entity.pdbx_description
1 polymer ?
#
loop_
_entity_poly.entity_id
_entity_poly.type
_entity_poly.pdbx_seq_one_letter_code
_entity_poly.pdbx_strand_id
1 'polypeptide(L)'
;PAGDVIVRPVGVGAEPGRRPFYRSSFPKLSSFDRADATRWGARVTAVESVPVRTLDTLAETLPAPDHIKIDVEGLAPAVLAGGSDTIDRHRPTLFVEPHDRPGTDRTAEIRDWCADHHYDVTERERALVCRPA
;
A
#
# COMPACT_ATOMS: atom_id res chain seq x y z
N PRO A 1 -6.08 -26.95 -0.05
CA PRO A 1 -7.03 -25.97 0.52
C PRO A 1 -7.86 -25.33 -0.60
N ALA A 2 -9.19 -25.38 -0.49
CA ALA A 2 -10.06 -24.59 -1.36
C ALA A 2 -10.07 -23.15 -0.84
N GLY A 3 -9.86 -22.18 -1.73
CA GLY A 3 -9.91 -20.76 -1.43
C GLY A 3 -10.08 -19.99 -2.71
N ASP A 4 -10.88 -18.93 -2.68
CA ASP A 4 -11.12 -18.08 -3.84
C ASP A 4 -9.98 -17.05 -3.96
N VAL A 5 -9.35 -17.02 -5.14
CA VAL A 5 -8.34 -16.00 -5.46
C VAL A 5 -8.93 -15.03 -6.46
N ILE A 6 -9.04 -13.78 -6.05
CA ILE A 6 -9.60 -12.71 -6.86
C ILE A 6 -8.49 -11.72 -7.20
N VAL A 7 -8.21 -11.54 -8.49
CA VAL A 7 -7.24 -10.55 -8.98
C VAL A 7 -7.98 -9.35 -9.56
N ARG A 8 -7.55 -8.15 -9.21
CA ARG A 8 -8.07 -6.87 -9.74
C ARG A 8 -6.92 -6.09 -10.39
N PRO A 9 -6.96 -5.81 -11.71
CA PRO A 9 -5.89 -5.08 -12.38
C PRO A 9 -6.04 -3.56 -12.18
N VAL A 10 -5.92 -3.11 -10.93
CA VAL A 10 -6.03 -1.70 -10.52
C VAL A 10 -4.93 -1.35 -9.54
N GLY A 11 -4.53 -0.07 -9.49
CA GLY A 11 -3.79 0.47 -8.37
C GLY A 11 -4.70 0.74 -7.17
N VAL A 12 -4.11 0.82 -5.98
CA VAL A 12 -4.80 1.20 -4.75
C VAL A 12 -4.17 2.47 -4.20
N GLY A 13 -4.97 3.45 -3.76
CA GLY A 13 -4.48 4.72 -3.22
C GLY A 13 -5.59 5.55 -2.57
N ALA A 14 -5.28 6.79 -2.21
CA ALA A 14 -6.16 7.64 -1.40
C ALA A 14 -7.42 8.12 -2.13
N GLU A 15 -7.35 8.23 -3.47
CA GLU A 15 -8.45 8.75 -4.28
C GLU A 15 -8.62 7.91 -5.56
N PRO A 16 -9.87 7.73 -6.05
CA PRO A 16 -10.10 7.05 -7.31
C PRO A 16 -9.65 7.92 -8.49
N GLY A 17 -9.21 7.27 -9.57
CA GLY A 17 -8.83 7.99 -10.78
C GLY A 17 -7.98 7.17 -11.73
N ARG A 18 -7.20 7.85 -12.57
CA ARG A 18 -6.16 7.22 -13.39
C ARG A 18 -4.84 7.90 -13.10
N ARG A 19 -3.78 7.12 -12.93
CA ARG A 19 -2.45 7.60 -12.59
C ARG A 19 -1.41 6.98 -13.53
N PRO A 20 -0.31 7.70 -13.84
CA PRO A 20 0.81 7.09 -14.53
C PRO A 20 1.47 6.04 -13.63
N PHE A 21 1.59 4.82 -14.13
CA PHE A 21 2.34 3.74 -13.52
C PHE A 21 3.67 3.60 -14.27
N TYR A 22 4.77 3.82 -13.57
CA TYR A 22 6.12 3.80 -14.11
C TYR A 22 6.69 2.39 -13.97
N ARG A 23 6.79 1.66 -15.08
CA ARG A 23 7.43 0.35 -15.09
C ARG A 23 8.93 0.51 -15.04
N SER A 24 9.55 -0.11 -14.04
CA SER A 24 10.98 -0.03 -13.83
C SER A 24 11.73 -1.13 -14.60
N SER A 25 12.99 -0.87 -14.96
CA SER A 25 13.91 -1.89 -15.46
C SER A 25 14.24 -2.95 -14.40
N PHE A 26 14.00 -2.64 -13.12
CA PHE A 26 13.95 -3.62 -12.06
C PHE A 26 12.49 -3.77 -11.61
N PRO A 27 11.74 -4.79 -12.09
CA PRO A 27 10.28 -4.80 -11.99
C PRO A 27 9.71 -4.63 -10.58
N LYS A 28 10.46 -5.07 -9.55
CA LYS A 28 10.10 -4.89 -8.14
C LYS A 28 9.89 -3.42 -7.77
N LEU A 29 10.57 -2.47 -8.43
CA LEU A 29 10.44 -1.04 -8.16
C LEU A 29 9.30 -0.35 -8.92
N SER A 30 8.50 -1.07 -9.72
CA SER A 30 7.46 -0.40 -10.52
C SER A 30 6.45 0.28 -9.60
N SER A 31 6.18 1.56 -9.83
CA SER A 31 5.46 2.40 -8.87
C SER A 31 4.63 3.48 -9.56
N PHE A 32 3.66 4.02 -8.84
CA PHE A 32 2.95 5.24 -9.23
C PHE A 32 3.78 6.52 -8.97
N ASP A 33 4.94 6.39 -8.32
CA ASP A 33 5.93 7.45 -8.15
C ASP A 33 7.17 7.18 -9.01
N ARG A 34 7.57 8.17 -9.83
CA ARG A 34 8.70 8.02 -10.75
C ARG A 34 10.04 7.91 -10.02
N ALA A 35 10.21 8.61 -8.91
CA ALA A 35 11.45 8.56 -8.14
C ALA A 35 11.61 7.17 -7.51
N ASP A 36 10.52 6.58 -7.04
CA ASP A 36 10.51 5.21 -6.52
C ASP A 36 10.83 4.17 -7.61
N ALA A 37 10.28 4.36 -8.81
CA ALA A 37 10.59 3.50 -9.97
C ALA A 37 12.02 3.60 -10.53
N THR A 38 12.82 4.55 -10.06
CA THR A 38 14.19 4.81 -10.55
C THR A 38 15.28 4.65 -9.48
N ARG A 39 14.94 4.05 -8.33
CA ARG A 39 15.90 3.79 -7.25
C ARG A 39 17.01 2.83 -7.69
N TRP A 40 18.15 2.93 -7.01
CA TRP A 40 19.31 2.05 -7.19
C TRP A 40 19.81 1.94 -8.64
N GLY A 41 19.70 3.03 -9.40
CA GLY A 41 20.14 3.08 -10.81
C GLY A 41 19.17 2.45 -11.80
N ALA A 42 17.97 2.06 -11.37
CA ALA A 42 16.93 1.60 -12.29
C ALA A 42 16.40 2.74 -13.16
N ARG A 43 15.85 2.39 -14.31
CA ARG A 43 15.27 3.34 -15.27
C ARG A 43 13.85 2.95 -15.64
N VAL A 44 13.02 3.94 -15.97
CA VAL A 44 11.67 3.68 -16.49
C VAL A 44 11.78 3.05 -17.88
N THR A 45 11.12 1.90 -18.06
CA THR A 45 11.05 1.17 -19.34
C THR A 45 9.73 1.40 -20.08
N ALA A 46 8.65 1.70 -19.37
CA ALA A 46 7.36 2.08 -19.92
C ALA A 46 6.55 2.93 -18.92
N VAL A 47 5.58 3.70 -19.41
CA VAL A 47 4.61 4.43 -18.60
C VAL A 47 3.21 4.05 -19.06
N GLU A 48 2.40 3.57 -18.13
CA GLU A 48 1.04 3.10 -18.42
C GLU A 48 0.03 3.93 -17.63
N SER A 49 -1.08 4.33 -18.24
CA SER A 49 -2.19 4.92 -17.49
C SER A 49 -2.97 3.78 -16.82
N VAL A 50 -2.94 3.68 -15.50
CA VAL A 50 -3.58 2.60 -14.74
C VAL A 50 -4.73 3.18 -13.89
N PRO A 51 -5.91 2.54 -13.85
CA PRO A 51 -6.99 2.93 -12.94
C PRO A 51 -6.57 2.70 -11.48
N VAL A 52 -6.87 3.66 -10.61
CA VAL A 52 -6.66 3.61 -9.17
C VAL A 52 -8.02 3.63 -8.47
N ARG A 53 -8.14 2.83 -7.40
CA ARG A 53 -9.31 2.77 -6.52
C ARG A 53 -8.87 2.94 -5.06
N THR A 54 -9.79 3.34 -4.19
CA THR A 54 -9.59 3.27 -2.75
C THR A 54 -9.73 1.81 -2.30
N LEU A 55 -9.05 1.46 -1.20
CA LEU A 55 -9.22 0.15 -0.58
C LEU A 55 -10.67 -0.01 -0.08
N ASP A 56 -11.27 1.06 0.44
CA ASP A 56 -12.65 1.06 0.93
C ASP A 56 -13.65 0.61 -0.15
N THR A 57 -13.58 1.21 -1.34
CA THR A 57 -14.46 0.82 -2.45
C THR A 57 -14.20 -0.62 -2.93
N LEU A 58 -12.96 -1.12 -2.82
CA LEU A 58 -12.67 -2.50 -3.19
C LEU A 58 -13.23 -3.50 -2.17
N ALA A 59 -13.19 -3.14 -0.88
CA ALA A 59 -13.63 -3.97 0.23
C ALA A 59 -15.16 -4.13 0.32
N GLU A 60 -15.96 -3.20 -0.23
CA GLU A 60 -17.44 -3.27 -0.25
C GLU A 60 -18.00 -4.60 -0.78
N THR A 61 -17.27 -5.28 -1.66
CA THR A 61 -17.69 -6.53 -2.33
C THR A 61 -16.97 -7.77 -1.81
N LEU A 62 -16.14 -7.62 -0.77
CA LEU A 62 -15.32 -8.68 -0.21
C LEU A 62 -15.75 -9.00 1.23
N PRO A 63 -15.46 -10.21 1.74
CA PRO A 63 -15.60 -10.50 3.16
C PRO A 63 -14.73 -9.55 4.01
N ALA A 64 -15.15 -9.35 5.27
CA ALA A 64 -14.35 -8.61 6.23
C ALA A 64 -12.93 -9.21 6.33
N PRO A 65 -11.86 -8.40 6.17
CA PRO A 65 -10.50 -8.92 6.20
C PRO A 65 -10.05 -9.18 7.64
N ASP A 66 -9.41 -10.33 7.88
CA ASP A 66 -8.63 -10.56 9.12
C ASP A 66 -7.22 -9.92 9.03
N HIS A 67 -6.71 -9.81 7.80
CA HIS A 67 -5.35 -9.35 7.51
C HIS A 67 -5.30 -8.50 6.24
N ILE A 68 -4.43 -7.48 6.23
CA ILE A 68 -4.12 -6.68 5.04
C ILE A 68 -2.60 -6.55 4.91
N LYS A 69 -2.06 -6.91 3.74
CA LYS A 69 -0.66 -6.63 3.36
C LYS A 69 -0.61 -5.46 2.40
N ILE A 70 0.26 -4.48 2.68
CA ILE A 70 0.50 -3.31 1.84
C ILE A 70 1.99 -3.29 1.48
N ASP A 71 2.28 -3.57 0.21
CA ASP A 71 3.62 -3.62 -0.36
C ASP A 71 3.55 -3.02 -1.77
N VAL A 72 3.60 -1.69 -1.81
CA VAL A 72 3.23 -0.87 -2.98
C VAL A 72 4.31 0.14 -3.34
N GLU A 73 5.57 -0.21 -3.10
CA GLU A 73 6.76 0.55 -3.54
C GLU A 73 6.67 2.06 -3.23
N GLY A 74 6.40 2.36 -1.96
CA GLY A 74 6.43 3.72 -1.42
C GLY A 74 5.09 4.41 -1.25
N LEU A 75 4.00 3.80 -1.69
CA LEU A 75 2.66 4.39 -1.68
C LEU A 75 1.79 3.89 -0.51
N ALA A 76 2.40 3.24 0.48
CA ALA A 76 1.68 2.67 1.61
C ALA A 76 0.82 3.70 2.38
N PRO A 77 1.28 4.93 2.69
CA PRO A 77 0.44 5.94 3.32
C PRO A 77 -0.82 6.29 2.52
N ALA A 78 -0.71 6.36 1.19
CA ALA A 78 -1.86 6.61 0.34
C ALA A 78 -2.87 5.45 0.34
N VAL A 79 -2.40 4.21 0.45
CA VAL A 79 -3.29 3.04 0.57
C VAL A 79 -4.01 3.03 1.92
N LEU A 80 -3.29 3.35 3.00
CA LEU A 80 -3.87 3.47 4.35
C LEU A 80 -4.97 4.54 4.39
N ALA A 81 -4.69 5.73 3.85
CA ALA A 81 -5.68 6.82 3.77
C ALA A 81 -6.92 6.44 2.93
N GLY A 82 -6.74 5.71 1.83
CA GLY A 82 -7.86 5.21 1.02
C GLY A 82 -8.54 3.96 1.58
N GLY A 83 -8.16 3.50 2.77
CA GLY A 83 -8.68 2.30 3.43
C GLY A 83 -9.13 2.52 4.86
N SER A 84 -9.14 3.78 5.34
CA SER A 84 -9.41 4.11 6.73
C SER A 84 -10.75 3.55 7.20
N ASP A 85 -11.82 3.67 6.40
CA ASP A 85 -13.15 3.19 6.83
C ASP A 85 -13.19 1.67 7.00
N THR A 86 -12.56 0.93 6.09
CA THR A 86 -12.46 -0.53 6.13
C THR A 86 -11.60 -0.99 7.30
N ILE A 87 -10.44 -0.36 7.48
CA ILE A 87 -9.49 -0.72 8.52
C ILE A 87 -10.08 -0.43 9.91
N ASP A 88 -10.69 0.73 10.10
CA ASP A 88 -11.31 1.10 11.37
C ASP A 88 -12.52 0.22 11.70
N ARG A 89 -13.32 -0.12 10.69
CA ARG A 89 -14.51 -0.97 10.88
C ARG A 89 -14.14 -2.41 11.21
N HIS A 90 -13.19 -3.00 10.49
CA HIS A 90 -12.92 -4.43 10.56
C HIS A 90 -11.73 -4.79 11.43
N ARG A 91 -10.90 -3.81 11.81
CA ARG A 91 -9.76 -3.98 12.70
C ARG A 91 -8.82 -5.13 12.27
N PRO A 92 -8.43 -5.27 10.98
CA PRO A 92 -7.52 -6.32 10.55
C PRO A 92 -6.12 -6.11 11.11
N THR A 93 -5.31 -7.17 11.19
CA THR A 93 -3.86 -7.01 11.37
C THR A 93 -3.22 -6.49 10.07
N LEU A 94 -2.41 -5.45 10.16
CA LEU A 94 -1.75 -4.83 9.01
C LEU A 94 -0.28 -5.25 8.92
N PHE A 95 0.19 -5.51 7.71
CA PHE A 95 1.59 -5.70 7.37
C PHE A 95 1.98 -4.69 6.29
N VAL A 96 2.76 -3.67 6.64
CA VAL A 96 3.00 -2.51 5.78
C VAL A 96 4.48 -2.33 5.51
N GLU A 97 4.89 -2.41 4.24
CA GLU A 97 6.26 -2.14 3.80
C GLU A 97 6.41 -0.66 3.42
N PRO A 98 7.20 0.14 4.17
CA PRO A 98 7.27 1.60 4.00
C PRO A 98 8.02 2.00 2.73
N HIS A 99 8.99 1.18 2.31
CA HIS A 99 9.88 1.45 1.17
C HIS A 99 10.47 2.85 1.22
N ASP A 100 11.13 3.21 2.31
CA ASP A 100 11.79 4.51 2.43
C ASP A 100 12.92 4.72 1.41
N ARG A 101 13.13 5.98 1.05
CA ARG A 101 14.30 6.45 0.29
C ARG A 101 14.87 7.72 0.91
N PRO A 102 16.08 8.16 0.52
CA PRO A 102 16.61 9.43 0.98
C PRO A 102 15.60 10.57 0.80
N GLY A 103 15.31 11.28 1.89
CA GLY A 103 14.35 12.38 1.95
C GLY A 103 12.88 11.98 2.18
N THR A 104 12.58 10.71 2.48
CA THR A 104 11.24 10.27 2.93
C THR A 104 11.33 9.65 4.31
N ASP A 105 10.25 9.75 5.08
CA ASP A 105 10.08 9.02 6.36
C ASP A 105 8.67 8.43 6.45
N ARG A 106 8.41 7.49 5.54
CA ARG A 106 7.13 6.77 5.44
C ARG A 106 6.99 5.80 6.59
N THR A 107 8.09 5.28 7.14
CA THR A 107 8.07 4.49 8.36
C THR A 107 7.44 5.27 9.52
N ALA A 108 7.84 6.53 9.73
CA ALA A 108 7.20 7.38 10.73
C ALA A 108 5.73 7.65 10.38
N GLU A 109 5.43 8.04 9.13
CA GLU A 109 4.05 8.32 8.69
C GLU A 109 3.10 7.13 8.90
N ILE A 110 3.54 5.90 8.59
CA ILE A 110 2.77 4.68 8.83
C ILE A 110 2.61 4.41 10.33
N ARG A 111 3.65 4.64 11.13
CA ARG A 111 3.58 4.44 12.58
C ARG A 111 2.57 5.41 13.20
N ASP A 112 2.64 6.68 12.85
CA ASP A 112 1.76 7.73 13.33
C ASP A 112 0.32 7.42 12.94
N TRP A 113 0.09 7.04 11.67
CA TRP A 113 -1.23 6.59 11.22
C TRP A 113 -1.73 5.40 12.03
N CYS A 114 -0.92 4.36 12.24
CA CYS A 114 -1.34 3.21 13.05
C CYS A 114 -1.67 3.64 14.49
N ALA A 115 -0.89 4.53 15.10
CA ALA A 115 -1.15 5.03 16.45
C ALA A 115 -2.46 5.84 16.54
N ASP A 116 -2.71 6.73 15.58
CA ASP A 116 -3.93 7.55 15.49
C ASP A 116 -5.19 6.66 15.33
N HIS A 117 -5.04 5.53 14.65
CA HIS A 117 -6.08 4.53 14.46
C HIS A 117 -6.09 3.44 15.56
N HIS A 118 -5.46 3.67 16.72
CA HIS A 118 -5.44 2.75 17.86
C HIS A 118 -4.86 1.36 17.55
N TYR A 119 -3.74 1.31 16.85
CA TYR A 119 -2.98 0.08 16.62
C TYR A 119 -1.65 0.08 17.38
N ASP A 120 -1.31 -1.06 17.94
CA ASP A 120 0.03 -1.37 18.45
C ASP A 120 0.97 -1.72 17.30
N VAL A 121 2.08 -0.97 17.20
CA VAL A 121 3.03 -1.11 16.09
C VAL A 121 4.27 -1.88 16.53
N THR A 122 4.62 -2.93 15.78
CA THR A 122 5.87 -3.66 15.94
C THR A 122 6.64 -3.71 14.62
N GLU A 123 7.91 -3.36 14.63
CA GLU A 123 8.76 -3.47 13.44
C GLU A 123 9.30 -4.89 13.27
N ARG A 124 9.30 -5.38 12.03
CA ARG A 124 9.80 -6.70 11.64
C ARG A 124 10.52 -6.59 10.30
N GLU A 125 11.84 -6.79 10.32
CA GLU A 125 12.72 -6.71 9.16
C GLU A 125 12.54 -5.43 8.32
N ARG A 126 11.65 -5.48 7.31
CA ARG A 126 11.37 -4.39 6.36
C ARG A 126 9.91 -3.92 6.39
N ALA A 127 9.13 -4.35 7.38
CA ALA A 127 7.72 -4.03 7.51
C ALA A 127 7.36 -3.57 8.92
N LEU A 128 6.31 -2.76 9.01
CA LEU A 128 5.58 -2.51 10.25
C LEU A 128 4.42 -3.50 10.34
N VAL A 129 4.25 -4.11 11.51
CA VAL A 129 3.11 -4.96 11.84
C VAL A 129 2.26 -4.22 12.85
N CYS A 130 1.10 -3.74 12.41
CA CYS A 130 0.12 -3.04 13.24
C CYS A 130 -0.96 -4.03 13.68
N ARG A 131 -1.13 -4.23 14.99
CA ARG A 131 -2.23 -5.03 15.57
C ARG A 131 -3.22 -4.12 16.30
N PRO A 132 -4.54 -4.39 16.23
CA PRO A 132 -5.50 -3.62 17.01
C PRO A 132 -5.12 -3.65 18.49
N ALA A 133 -5.07 -2.47 19.12
CA ALA A 133 -4.89 -2.34 20.57
C ALA A 133 -6.15 -2.76 21.34
#